data_AF-A0A7S1H6F3-F1
#
_entry.id   AF-A0A7S1H6F3-F1
#
_cell.length_a   1.000
_cell.length_b   1.000
_cell.length_c   1.000
_cell.angle_alpha   90.00
_cell.angle_beta   90.00
_cell.angle_gamma   90.00
#
_symmetry.space_group_name_H-M   'P 1'
#
loop_
_entity.id
_entity.type
_entity.pdbx_description
1 polymer ?
#
loop_
_entity_poly.entity_id
_entity_poly.type
_entity_poly.pdbx_seq_one_letter_code
_entity_poly.pdbx_strand_id
1 'polypeptide(L)'
;LGSNEELPINVRFIAASKGDLREQAQRGEFRNDLYYRLNIATLNLPPLRERREDIPLLFEHFVAQACARYERSAPELTPEKLRELMAHDWPGNVREVRNAADRFVLALDDLDPQAAMQAV
;
A
#
# COMPACT_ATOMS: atom_id res chain seq x y z
N LEU A 1 34.64 -17.44 6.60
CA LEU A 1 34.48 -18.54 5.64
C LEU A 1 33.63 -18.04 4.49
N GLY A 2 34.14 -18.17 3.27
CA GLY A 2 33.39 -18.14 2.02
C GLY A 2 33.92 -19.28 1.17
N SER A 3 33.04 -20.04 0.52
CA SER A 3 33.47 -21.06 -0.43
C SER A 3 33.91 -20.38 -1.73
N ASN A 4 34.99 -20.87 -2.35
CA ASN A 4 35.41 -20.46 -3.70
C ASN A 4 34.77 -21.34 -4.78
N GLU A 5 33.89 -22.27 -4.41
CA GLU A 5 33.16 -23.09 -5.37
C GLU A 5 31.94 -22.30 -5.90
N GLU A 6 31.89 -22.13 -7.22
CA GLU A 6 30.73 -21.57 -7.90
C GLU A 6 29.59 -22.58 -7.94
N LEU A 7 28.44 -22.20 -7.41
CA LEU A 7 27.22 -23.01 -7.47
C LEU A 7 26.30 -22.50 -8.59
N PRO A 8 25.93 -23.35 -9.56
CA PRO A 8 24.99 -22.95 -10.59
C PRO A 8 23.61 -22.69 -9.97
N ILE A 9 23.00 -21.55 -10.31
CA ILE A 9 21.66 -21.18 -9.85
C ILE A 9 20.72 -20.90 -11.02
N ASN A 10 19.45 -21.27 -10.85
CA ASN A 10 18.37 -20.90 -11.75
C ASN A 10 17.36 -20.06 -10.97
N VAL A 11 17.42 -18.74 -11.16
CA VAL A 11 16.64 -17.78 -10.38
C VAL A 11 16.01 -16.73 -11.28
N ARG A 12 14.86 -16.21 -10.84
CA ARG A 12 14.20 -15.06 -11.46
C ARG A 12 14.36 -13.84 -10.56
N PHE A 13 14.91 -12.76 -11.12
CA PHE A 13 15.07 -11.50 -10.40
C PHE A 13 13.82 -10.62 -10.57
N ILE A 14 13.36 -10.05 -9.45
CA ILE A 14 12.36 -8.98 -9.40
C ILE A 14 12.94 -7.91 -8.49
N ALA A 15 13.09 -6.69 -9.02
CA ALA A 15 13.59 -5.55 -8.27
C ALA A 15 12.51 -4.47 -8.19
N ALA A 16 12.49 -3.71 -7.09
CA ALA A 16 11.63 -2.57 -6.90
C ALA A 16 12.46 -1.41 -6.34
N SER A 17 12.20 -0.20 -6.81
CA SER A 17 12.85 1.03 -6.34
C SER A 17 11.81 2.12 -6.14
N LYS A 18 12.00 2.94 -5.10
CA LYS A 18 11.20 4.15 -4.87
C LYS A 18 11.69 5.33 -5.72
N GLY A 19 12.99 5.38 -6.00
CA GLY A 19 13.61 6.43 -6.81
C GLY A 19 13.87 5.99 -8.25
N ASP A 20 14.17 6.95 -9.11
CA ASP A 20 14.56 6.67 -10.49
C ASP A 20 15.98 6.09 -10.52
N LEU A 21 16.07 4.77 -10.76
CA LEU A 21 17.35 4.07 -10.86
C LEU A 21 18.20 4.57 -12.03
N ARG A 22 17.59 5.11 -13.09
CA ARG A 22 18.32 5.69 -14.22
C ARG A 22 19.05 6.94 -13.78
N GLU A 23 18.37 7.82 -13.06
CA GLU A 23 18.94 9.05 -12.53
C GLU A 23 20.06 8.75 -11.53
N GLN A 24 19.84 7.80 -10.62
CA GLN A 24 20.86 7.35 -9.68
C GLN A 24 22.09 6.76 -10.39
N ALA A 25 21.89 6.01 -11.48
CA ALA A 25 22.98 5.45 -12.26
C ALA A 25 23.80 6.53 -12.99
N GLN A 26 23.13 7.58 -13.48
CA GLN A 26 23.78 8.75 -14.08
C GLN A 26 24.59 9.55 -13.06
N ARG A 27 24.13 9.62 -11.81
CA ARG A 27 24.82 10.28 -10.69
C ARG A 27 25.96 9.43 -10.08
N GLY A 28 26.11 8.18 -10.52
CA GLY A 28 27.10 7.25 -9.97
C GLY A 28 26.72 6.65 -8.60
N GLU A 29 25.50 6.92 -8.11
CA GLU A 29 24.94 6.35 -6.89
C GLU A 29 24.46 4.91 -7.10
N PHE A 30 24.20 4.54 -8.36
CA PHE A 30 23.83 3.19 -8.75
C PHE A 30 24.72 2.66 -9.89
N ARG A 31 24.96 1.35 -9.87
CA ARG A 31 25.80 0.68 -10.87
C ARG A 31 25.12 0.64 -12.23
N ASN A 32 25.71 1.33 -13.21
CA ASN A 32 25.20 1.38 -14.58
C ASN A 32 24.99 -0.01 -15.19
N ASP A 33 25.95 -0.91 -15.02
CA ASP A 33 25.89 -2.28 -15.57
C ASP A 33 24.73 -3.10 -14.98
N LEU A 34 24.44 -2.91 -13.69
CA LEU A 34 23.29 -3.55 -13.04
C LEU A 34 21.97 -2.93 -13.50
N TYR A 35 21.91 -1.60 -13.68
CA TYR A 35 20.71 -0.92 -14.18
C TYR A 35 20.28 -1.48 -15.53
N TYR A 36 21.21 -1.61 -16.49
CA TYR A 36 20.91 -2.17 -17.81
C TYR A 36 20.41 -3.62 -17.76
N ARG A 37 20.87 -4.43 -16.79
CA ARG A 37 20.40 -5.82 -16.61
C ARG A 37 19.00 -5.90 -15.99
N LEU A 38 18.65 -4.96 -15.12
CA LEU A 38 17.34 -4.92 -14.47
C LEU A 38 16.27 -4.25 -15.35
N ASN A 39 16.64 -3.25 -16.14
CA ASN A 39 15.72 -2.41 -16.92
C ASN A 39 15.32 -3.05 -18.27
N ILE A 40 15.07 -4.36 -18.30
CA ILE A 40 14.58 -5.06 -19.49
C ILE A 40 13.05 -4.93 -19.62
N ALA A 41 12.35 -5.10 -18.50
CA ALA A 41 10.91 -4.93 -18.41
C ALA A 41 10.58 -4.19 -17.11
N THR A 42 10.08 -2.96 -17.26
CA THR A 42 9.81 -2.07 -16.12
C THR A 42 8.31 -1.81 -16.02
N LEU A 43 7.74 -2.14 -14.86
CA LEU A 43 6.37 -1.79 -14.52
C LEU A 43 6.38 -0.55 -13.63
N ASN A 44 5.83 0.55 -14.12
CA ASN A 44 5.61 1.73 -13.30
C ASN A 44 4.31 1.56 -12.49
N LEU A 45 4.40 1.69 -11.17
CA LEU A 45 3.24 1.64 -10.29
C LEU A 45 2.86 3.07 -9.90
N PRO A 46 1.82 3.67 -10.52
CA PRO A 46 1.43 5.03 -10.21
C PRO A 46 0.88 5.11 -8.77
N PRO A 47 1.09 6.25 -8.08
CA PRO A 47 0.55 6.47 -6.76
C PRO A 47 -0.99 6.43 -6.79
N LEU A 48 -1.60 6.15 -5.64
CA LEU A 48 -3.04 5.93 -5.54
C LEU A 48 -3.87 7.16 -5.97
N ARG A 49 -3.35 8.36 -5.79
CA ARG A 49 -3.97 9.63 -6.25
C ARG A 49 -4.18 9.72 -7.77
N GLU A 50 -3.43 8.94 -8.56
CA GLU A 50 -3.54 8.85 -10.02
C GLU A 50 -4.51 7.74 -10.47
N ARG A 51 -5.04 6.96 -9.53
CA ARG A 51 -5.96 5.82 -9.73
C ARG A 51 -7.06 5.85 -8.65
N ARG A 52 -7.70 7.00 -8.49
CA ARG A 52 -8.63 7.26 -7.37
C ARG A 52 -9.84 6.33 -7.38
N GLU A 53 -10.24 5.88 -8.55
CA GLU A 53 -11.31 4.91 -8.77
C GLU A 53 -11.05 3.55 -8.09
N ASP A 54 -9.79 3.21 -7.78
CA ASP A 54 -9.43 1.99 -7.05
C ASP A 54 -9.65 2.12 -5.54
N ILE A 55 -9.76 3.35 -5.00
CA ILE A 55 -9.82 3.61 -3.55
C ILE A 55 -11.00 2.91 -2.88
N PRO A 56 -12.26 3.00 -3.38
CA PRO A 56 -13.41 2.38 -2.73
C PRO A 56 -13.25 0.86 -2.62
N LEU A 57 -12.85 0.21 -3.71
CA LEU A 57 -12.67 -1.24 -3.75
C LEU A 57 -11.55 -1.70 -2.82
N LEU A 58 -10.43 -0.98 -2.79
CA LEU A 58 -9.33 -1.27 -1.87
C LEU A 58 -9.75 -1.08 -0.41
N PHE A 59 -10.49 -0.02 -0.12
CA PHE A 59 -10.97 0.27 1.22
C PHE A 59 -11.94 -0.82 1.71
N GLU A 60 -12.95 -1.18 0.92
CA GLU A 60 -13.88 -2.28 1.22
C GLU A 60 -13.15 -3.60 1.46
N HIS A 61 -12.16 -3.92 0.61
CA HIS A 61 -11.34 -5.11 0.79
C HIS A 61 -10.58 -5.11 2.13
N PHE A 62 -9.98 -3.98 2.52
CA PHE A 62 -9.28 -3.88 3.81
C PHE A 62 -10.23 -3.83 5.00
N VAL A 63 -11.43 -3.26 4.87
CA VAL A 63 -12.48 -3.32 5.89
C VAL A 63 -12.88 -4.77 6.14
N ALA A 64 -13.10 -5.57 5.09
CA ALA A 64 -13.40 -6.99 5.25
C ALA A 64 -12.26 -7.75 5.96
N GLN A 65 -11.00 -7.48 5.62
CA GLN A 65 -9.85 -8.06 6.31
C GLN A 65 -9.75 -7.64 7.78
N ALA A 66 -10.02 -6.37 8.08
CA ALA A 66 -10.00 -5.82 9.42
C ALA A 66 -11.13 -6.40 10.28
N CYS A 67 -12.35 -6.51 9.73
CA CYS A 67 -13.48 -7.15 10.40
C CYS A 67 -13.17 -8.60 10.79
N ALA A 68 -12.57 -9.37 9.87
CA ALA A 68 -12.15 -10.74 10.15
C ALA A 68 -11.04 -10.80 11.22
N ARG A 69 -10.12 -9.84 11.22
CA ARG A 69 -9.01 -9.78 12.20
C ARG A 69 -9.49 -9.39 13.60
N TYR A 70 -10.43 -8.45 13.70
CA TYR A 70 -10.92 -7.91 14.97
C TYR A 70 -12.21 -8.55 15.46
N GLU A 71 -12.73 -9.55 14.73
CA GLU A 71 -13.99 -10.23 15.04
C GLU A 71 -15.16 -9.26 15.19
N ARG A 72 -15.20 -8.25 14.32
CA ARG A 72 -16.24 -7.21 14.29
C ARG A 72 -17.08 -7.31 13.03
N SER A 73 -18.30 -6.80 13.12
CA SER A 73 -19.12 -6.56 11.93
C SER A 73 -18.63 -5.32 11.18
N ALA A 74 -18.76 -5.34 9.86
CA ALA A 74 -18.40 -4.18 9.02
C ALA A 74 -19.34 -3.01 9.34
N PRO A 75 -18.80 -1.84 9.73
CA PRO A 75 -19.60 -0.63 9.84
C PRO A 75 -20.15 -0.24 8.47
N GLU A 76 -21.31 0.42 8.46
CA GLU A 76 -21.89 0.94 7.22
C GLU A 76 -21.03 2.07 6.64
N LEU A 77 -20.63 1.92 5.38
CA LEU A 77 -19.89 2.96 4.67
C LEU A 77 -20.88 4.02 4.13
N THR A 78 -20.89 5.19 4.77
CA THR A 78 -21.78 6.29 4.34
C THR A 78 -21.29 6.94 3.04
N PRO A 79 -22.21 7.51 2.21
CA PRO A 79 -21.83 8.28 1.04
C PRO A 79 -20.90 9.47 1.34
N GLU A 80 -21.04 10.08 2.52
CA GLU A 80 -20.16 11.14 3.02
C GLU A 80 -18.73 10.64 3.19
N LYS A 81 -18.55 9.51 3.90
CA LYS A 81 -17.24 8.90 4.12
C LYS A 81 -16.61 8.48 2.80
N LEU A 82 -17.39 7.91 1.88
CA LEU A 82 -16.91 7.57 0.55
C LEU A 82 -16.38 8.81 -0.22
N ARG A 83 -17.10 9.94 -0.15
CA ARG A 83 -16.63 11.21 -0.74
C ARG A 83 -15.32 11.69 -0.10
N GLU A 84 -15.19 11.59 1.22
CA GLU A 84 -13.94 11.93 1.94
C GLU A 84 -12.77 11.06 1.46
N LEU A 85 -12.98 9.74 1.37
CA LEU A 85 -11.97 8.78 0.90
C LEU A 85 -11.49 9.12 -0.52
N MET A 86 -12.41 9.50 -1.43
CA MET A 86 -12.06 9.87 -2.81
C MET A 86 -11.41 11.27 -2.94
N ALA A 87 -11.71 12.18 -2.01
CA ALA A 87 -11.14 13.53 -1.99
C ALA A 87 -9.69 13.54 -1.47
N HIS A 88 -9.33 12.60 -0.60
CA HIS A 88 -8.00 12.51 0.01
C HIS A 88 -6.90 12.09 -1.00
N ASP A 89 -5.69 12.64 -0.85
CA ASP A 89 -4.58 12.41 -1.78
C ASP A 89 -3.75 11.15 -1.49
N TRP A 90 -3.97 10.52 -0.33
CA TRP A 90 -3.31 9.28 0.09
C TRP A 90 -1.78 9.27 -0.10
N PRO A 91 -1.03 10.18 0.56
CA PRO A 91 0.43 10.21 0.46
C PRO A 91 1.10 8.90 0.89
N GLY A 92 0.49 8.15 1.82
CA GLY A 92 0.93 6.80 2.22
C GLY A 92 0.38 5.67 1.34
N ASN A 93 -0.35 6.00 0.27
CA ASN A 93 -0.90 5.07 -0.72
C ASN A 93 -1.72 3.95 -0.05
N VAL A 94 -1.66 2.73 -0.58
CA VAL A 94 -2.36 1.54 -0.10
C VAL A 94 -2.13 1.25 1.39
N ARG A 95 -0.95 1.61 1.93
CA ARG A 95 -0.67 1.40 3.37
C ARG A 95 -1.54 2.31 4.24
N GLU A 96 -1.75 3.54 3.81
CA GLU A 96 -2.59 4.50 4.51
C GLU A 96 -4.07 4.14 4.41
N VAL A 97 -4.54 3.70 3.23
CA VAL A 97 -5.92 3.19 3.05
C VAL A 97 -6.20 2.01 3.97
N ARG A 98 -5.26 1.07 4.08
CA ARG A 98 -5.40 -0.07 5.02
C ARG A 98 -5.52 0.42 6.47
N ASN A 99 -4.66 1.35 6.89
CA ASN A 99 -4.71 1.89 8.25
C ASN A 99 -6.03 2.62 8.51
N ALA A 100 -6.55 3.36 7.52
CA ALA A 100 -7.85 4.02 7.61
C ALA A 100 -8.98 2.98 7.74
N ALA A 101 -8.93 1.88 6.99
CA ALA A 101 -9.90 0.79 7.12
C ALA A 101 -9.85 0.11 8.49
N ASP A 102 -8.65 -0.13 9.04
CA ASP A 102 -8.49 -0.65 10.41
C ASP A 102 -9.12 0.31 11.43
N ARG A 103 -8.87 1.62 11.32
CA ARG A 103 -9.45 2.65 12.20
C ARG A 103 -10.97 2.77 12.07
N PHE A 104 -11.49 2.66 10.85
CA PHE A 104 -12.91 2.66 10.57
C PHE A 104 -13.63 1.49 11.26
N VAL A 105 -13.11 0.26 11.13
CA VAL A 105 -13.65 -0.93 11.81
C VAL A 105 -13.55 -0.84 13.33
N LEU A 106 -12.49 -0.21 13.83
CA LEU A 106 -12.31 -0.01 15.26
C LEU A 106 -13.15 1.15 15.83
N ALA A 107 -13.88 1.90 14.99
CA ALA A 107 -14.60 3.11 15.34
C ALA A 107 -13.68 4.16 16.01
N LEU A 108 -12.49 4.35 15.43
CA LEU A 108 -11.48 5.31 15.90
C LEU A 108 -11.44 6.61 15.09
N ASP A 109 -12.16 6.65 13.97
CA ASP A 109 -12.29 7.85 13.14
C ASP A 109 -13.37 8.80 13.66
N ASP A 110 -14.28 8.28 14.48
CA ASP A 110 -15.20 9.04 15.29
C ASP A 110 -14.91 8.67 16.76
N LEU A 111 -14.48 9.64 17.58
CA LEU A 111 -14.96 9.66 18.96
C LEU A 111 -16.47 9.92 18.84
N ASP A 112 -17.24 8.91 18.46
CA ASP A 112 -18.68 8.99 18.43
C ASP A 112 -19.14 9.02 19.90
N PRO A 113 -19.61 10.18 20.41
CA PRO A 113 -20.06 10.26 21.81
C PRO A 113 -21.29 9.38 22.07
N GLN A 114 -21.97 8.86 21.03
CA GLN A 114 -23.14 8.00 21.18
C GLN A 114 -22.79 6.51 21.31
N ALA A 115 -21.70 6.04 20.70
CA ALA A 115 -21.25 4.65 20.83
C ALA A 115 -20.84 4.28 22.28
N ALA A 116 -20.37 5.25 23.06
CA ALA A 116 -20.06 5.06 24.48
C ALA A 116 -21.31 4.90 25.38
N MET A 117 -22.50 5.26 24.90
CA MET A 117 -23.75 5.26 25.68
C MET A 117 -24.60 3.99 25.52
N GLN A 118 -24.31 3.13 24.54
CA GLN A 118 -25.04 1.88 24.31
C GLN A 118 -24.34 0.63 24.86
N ALA A 119 -23.18 0.80 25.52
CA ALA A 119 -22.39 -0.28 26.10
C ALA A 119 -22.55 -0.43 27.63
N VAL A 120 -23.67 0.03 28.21
CA VAL A 120 -24.05 -0.16 29.63
C VAL A 120 -25.40 -0.85 29.74
#